data_AF-A0A847H406-F1
#
_entry.id   AF-A0A847H406-F1
#
_cell.length_a   1.000
_cell.length_b   1.000
_cell.length_c   1.000
_cell.angle_alpha   90.00
_cell.angle_beta   90.00
_cell.angle_gamma   90.00
#
_symmetry.space_group_name_H-M   'P 1'
#
loop_
_entity.id
_entity.type
_entity.pdbx_description
1 polymer ?
#
loop_
_entity_poly.entity_id
_entity_poly.type
_entity_poly.pdbx_seq_one_letter_code
_entity_poly.pdbx_strand_id
1 'polypeptide(L)' 'MLNFLPHTDDTRKEMLKEIGLSSIEELFSQVPQEVRVKDGMFNLPAGISEQEAWQKLLKLAGENKTAENS' A
#
# COMPACT_ATOMS: atom_id res chain seq x y z
N MET A 1 7.97 -8.19 -6.88
CA MET A 1 7.55 -7.66 -5.57
C MET A 1 6.67 -8.73 -4.94
N LEU A 2 7.04 -9.30 -3.79
CA LEU A 2 6.15 -10.25 -3.11
C LEU A 2 5.02 -9.42 -2.51
N ASN A 3 3.82 -9.68 -3.03
CA ASN A 3 2.70 -8.76 -3.04
C ASN A 3 1.93 -8.87 -1.73
N PHE A 4 1.81 -7.77 -0.99
CA PHE A 4 0.81 -7.65 0.08
C PHE A 4 -0.61 -7.90 -0.44
N LEU A 5 -0.82 -7.80 -1.75
CA LEU A 5 -2.06 -8.11 -2.42
C LEU A 5 -2.09 -9.61 -2.81
N PRO A 6 -3.14 -10.34 -2.40
CA PRO A 6 -3.31 -11.75 -2.75
C PRO A 6 -3.68 -11.97 -4.22
N HIS A 7 -4.17 -10.93 -4.91
CA HIS A 7 -4.72 -11.04 -6.26
C HIS A 7 -3.74 -10.48 -7.30
N THR A 8 -3.54 -11.24 -8.37
CA THR A 8 -2.84 -10.77 -9.57
C THR A 8 -3.71 -9.80 -10.38
N ASP A 9 -3.12 -9.15 -11.37
CA ASP A 9 -3.84 -8.30 -12.31
C ASP A 9 -4.93 -9.06 -13.06
N ASP A 10 -4.67 -10.31 -13.43
CA ASP A 10 -5.62 -11.13 -14.17
C ASP A 10 -6.76 -11.62 -13.28
N THR A 11 -6.47 -12.03 -12.04
CA THR A 11 -7.52 -12.35 -11.05
C THR A 11 -8.43 -11.16 -10.79
N ARG A 12 -7.89 -9.93 -10.68
CA ARG A 12 -8.75 -8.74 -10.52
C ARG A 12 -9.64 -8.49 -11.73
N LYS A 13 -9.16 -8.71 -12.95
CA LYS A 13 -9.98 -8.55 -14.17
C LYS A 13 -11.11 -9.58 -14.21
N GLU A 14 -10.84 -10.82 -13.84
CA GLU A 14 -11.86 -11.88 -13.73
C GLU A 14 -12.92 -11.52 -12.70
N MET A 15 -12.52 -11.07 -11.52
CA MET A 15 -13.44 -10.61 -10.46
C MET A 15 -14.35 -9.48 -10.94
N LEU A 16 -13.80 -8.46 -11.60
CA LEU A 16 -14.57 -7.34 -12.15
C LEU A 16 -15.57 -7.79 -13.22
N LYS A 17 -15.13 -8.67 -14.12
CA LYS A 17 -15.97 -9.24 -15.17
C LYS A 17 -17.15 -10.03 -14.60
N GLU A 18 -16.92 -10.81 -13.55
CA GLU A 18 -17.96 -11.61 -12.89
C GLU A 18 -19.08 -10.73 -12.30
N ILE A 19 -18.71 -9.57 -11.74
CA ILE A 19 -19.67 -8.59 -11.22
C ILE A 19 -20.15 -7.58 -12.27
N GLY A 20 -19.81 -7.79 -13.55
CA GLY A 20 -20.27 -6.97 -14.68
C GLY A 20 -19.66 -5.58 -14.77
N LEU A 21 -18.49 -5.35 -14.16
CA LEU A 21 -17.79 -4.07 -14.15
C LEU A 21 -16.59 -4.09 -15.11
N SER A 22 -16.30 -2.94 -15.71
CA SER A 22 -15.19 -2.75 -16.64
C SER A 22 -13.91 -2.25 -15.97
N SER A 23 -14.02 -1.68 -14.77
CA SER A 23 -12.89 -1.07 -14.07
C SER A 23 -13.06 -1.00 -12.54
N ILE A 24 -11.95 -0.79 -11.84
CA ILE A 24 -11.95 -0.49 -10.39
C ILE A 24 -12.66 0.86 -10.10
N GLU A 25 -12.63 1.81 -11.03
CA GLU A 25 -13.30 3.10 -10.86
C GLU A 25 -14.83 2.92 -10.78
N GLU A 26 -15.41 2.04 -11.61
CA GLU A 26 -16.83 1.71 -11.56
C GLU A 26 -17.22 1.05 -10.22
N LEU A 27 -16.35 0.19 -9.68
CA LEU A 27 -16.55 -0.47 -8.39
C LEU A 27 -16.72 0.56 -7.25
N PHE A 28 -16.04 1.70 -7.33
CA PHE A 28 -16.11 2.76 -6.34
C PHE A 28 -17.06 3.92 -6.70
N SER A 29 -17.85 3.79 -7.77
CA SER A 29 -18.76 4.85 -8.26
C SER A 29 -19.73 5.41 -7.20
N GLN A 30 -20.09 4.61 -6.19
CA GLN A 30 -20.96 5.01 -5.08
C GLN A 30 -20.27 5.94 -4.06
N VAL A 31 -18.94 6.05 -4.09
CA VAL A 31 -18.17 6.97 -3.24
C VAL A 31 -18.06 8.32 -3.96
N PRO A 32 -18.66 9.41 -3.44
CA PRO A 32 -18.61 10.72 -4.10
C PRO A 32 -17.17 11.22 -4.28
N GLN A 33 -16.85 11.78 -5.45
CA GLN A 33 -15.47 12.17 -5.80
C GLN A 33 -14.90 13.24 -4.85
N GLU A 34 -15.76 14.11 -4.32
CA GLU A 34 -15.40 15.19 -3.40
C GLU A 34 -14.82 14.70 -2.06
N VAL A 35 -15.18 13.49 -1.63
CA VAL A 35 -14.66 12.88 -0.39
C VAL A 35 -13.57 11.85 -0.63
N ARG A 36 -13.23 11.55 -1.90
CA ARG A 36 -12.13 10.64 -2.22
C ARG A 36 -10.79 11.28 -1.94
N VAL A 37 -9.82 10.45 -1.59
CA VAL A 37 -8.42 10.86 -1.50
C VAL A 37 -7.96 11.37 -2.87
N LYS A 38 -7.39 12.57 -2.89
CA LYS A 38 -6.81 13.16 -4.09
C LYS A 38 -5.32 12.83 -4.19
N ASP A 39 -4.80 12.77 -5.41
CA ASP A 39 -3.35 12.63 -5.61
C ASP A 39 -2.59 13.75 -4.90
N GLY A 40 -1.57 13.38 -4.13
CA GLY A 40 -0.80 14.32 -3.31
C GLY A 40 -1.49 14.80 -2.02
N MET A 41 -2.69 14.30 -1.70
CA MET A 41 -3.36 14.63 -0.44
C MET A 41 -2.57 14.16 0.79
N PHE A 42 -1.79 13.08 0.64
CA PHE A 42 -0.88 12.60 1.68
C PHE A 42 0.55 13.00 1.36
N ASN A 43 1.21 13.67 2.30
CA ASN A 43 2.64 13.96 2.23
C ASN A 43 3.46 12.74 2.72
N LEU A 44 3.32 11.62 2.03
CA LEU A 44 4.03 10.38 2.34
C LEU A 44 5.28 10.24 1.45
N PRO A 45 6.40 9.71 1.98
CA PRO A 45 7.56 9.39 1.16
C PRO A 45 7.24 8.28 0.16
N ALA A 46 8.05 8.16 -0.89
CA ALA A 46 7.95 7.07 -1.85
C ALA A 46 8.04 5.70 -1.14
N GLY A 47 7.26 4.74 -1.63
CA GLY A 47 7.33 3.36 -1.18
C GLY A 47 8.73 2.79 -1.38
N ILE A 48 9.25 2.11 -0.37
CA ILE A 48 10.54 1.42 -0.39
C ILE A 48 10.31 -0.10 -0.43
N SER A 49 11.31 -0.85 -0.88
CA SER A 49 11.30 -2.31 -0.83
C SER A 49 11.30 -2.82 0.61
N GLU A 50 10.90 -4.08 0.79
CA GLU A 50 10.93 -4.76 2.09
C GLU A 50 12.34 -4.77 2.70
N GLN A 51 13.35 -5.01 1.87
CA GLN A 51 14.74 -4.97 2.31
C GLN A 51 15.16 -3.59 2.80
N GLU A 52 14.81 -2.52 2.07
CA GLU A 52 15.09 -1.15 2.49
C GLU A 52 14.35 -0.78 3.78
N ALA A 53 13.09 -1.21 3.92
CA ALA A 53 12.32 -1.02 5.14
C ALA A 53 12.99 -1.71 6.33
N TRP A 54 13.41 -2.96 6.17
CA TRP A 54 14.12 -3.72 7.19
C TRP A 54 15.41 -3.04 7.64
N GLN A 55 16.26 -2.62 6.68
CA GLN A 55 17.51 -1.91 7.00
C GLN A 55 17.26 -0.59 7.73
N LYS A 56 16.25 0.17 7.32
CA LYS A 56 15.87 1.41 7.98
C LYS A 56 15.42 1.17 9.42
N LEU A 57 14.63 0.12 9.66
CA LEU A 57 14.18 -0.26 11.00
C LEU A 57 15.35 -0.67 11.89
N LEU A 58 16.28 -1.49 11.40
CA LEU A 58 17.48 -1.88 12.15
C LEU A 58 18.34 -0.68 12.53
N LYS A 59 18.52 0.28 11.60
CA LYS A 59 19.25 1.52 11.88
C LYS A 59 18.61 2.31 13.02
N LEU A 60 17.29 2.51 12.97
CA LEU A 60 16.54 3.21 14.02
C LEU A 60 16.62 2.49 15.36
N ALA A 61 16.54 1.15 15.36
CA ALA A 61 16.65 0.36 16.58
C ALA A 61 18.03 0.49 17.25
N GLY A 62 19.10 0.65 16.47
CA GLY A 62 20.46 0.87 16.96
C GLY A 62 20.67 2.20 17.70
N GLU A 63 19.75 3.15 17.57
CA GLU A 63 19.80 4.45 18.29
C GLU A 63 19.21 4.35 19.71
N ASN A 64 18.60 3.21 20.08
CA ASN A 64 18.00 3.01 21.39
C ASN A 64 19.04 2.68 22.46
N LYS A 65 18.81 3.18 23.69
CA LYS A 65 19.49 2.71 24.90
C LYS A 65 18.76 1.50 25.48
N THR A 66 19.47 0.41 25.67
CA THR A 66 19.04 -0.84 26.30
C THR A 66 19.76 -1.02 27.63
N ALA A 67 19.27 -1.90 28.50
CA ALA A 67 19.91 -2.19 29.79
C ALA A 67 21.36 -2.70 29.68
N GLU A 68 21.75 -3.20 28.50
CA GLU A 68 23.11 -3.73 28.24
C GLU A 68 24.09 -2.66 27.74
N ASN A 69 23.60 -1.53 27.20
CA ASN A 69 24.42 -0.43 26.67
C ASN A 69 24.18 0.91 27.40
N SER A 70 23.56 0.87 28.59
CA SER A 70 23.31 2.00 29.48
C SER A 70 24.50 2.31 30.38
#